data_AF-A0A2S7TTG6-F1
#
_entry.id   AF-A0A2S7TTG6-F1
#
_cell.length_a   1.000
_cell.length_b   1.000
_cell.length_c   1.000
_cell.angle_alpha   90.00
_cell.angle_beta   90.00
_cell.angle_gamma   90.00
#
_symmetry.space_group_name_H-M   'P 1'
#
loop_
_entity.id
_entity.type
_entity.pdbx_description
1 polymer ?
#
loop_
_entity_poly.entity_id
_entity_poly.type
_entity_poly.pdbx_seq_one_letter_code
_entity_poly.pdbx_strand_id
1 'polypeptide(L)'
;MRDWLSSHTQAQHANGQIEVVVTSAGSIAALVCEVMGLPDASWYSLLRVIRNASLTEVLYSKGKVSLLSFNGVSHLPPQLNTSM
;
A
#
# COMPACT_ATOMS: atom_id res chain seq x y z
N MET A 1 -7.95 -3.54 -11.03
CA MET A 1 -6.87 -3.22 -10.06
C MET A 1 -6.10 -4.46 -9.63
N ARG A 2 -6.78 -5.55 -9.28
CA ARG A 2 -6.15 -6.85 -8.96
C ARG A 2 -5.17 -7.32 -10.05
N ASP A 3 -5.56 -7.23 -11.32
CA ASP A 3 -4.69 -7.56 -12.46
C ASP A 3 -3.46 -6.64 -12.56
N TRP A 4 -3.66 -5.33 -12.37
CA TRP A 4 -2.58 -4.34 -12.38
C TRP A 4 -1.60 -4.53 -11.23
N LEU A 5 -2.08 -4.83 -10.03
CA LEU A 5 -1.21 -5.19 -8.90
C LEU A 5 -0.46 -6.49 -9.22
N SER A 6 -1.14 -7.51 -9.72
CA SER A 6 -0.51 -8.79 -10.05
C SER A 6 0.61 -8.68 -11.10
N SER A 7 0.45 -7.78 -12.09
CA SER A 7 1.46 -7.57 -13.13
C SER A 7 2.76 -6.95 -12.61
N HIS A 8 2.68 -6.11 -11.57
CA HIS A 8 3.84 -5.48 -10.95
C HIS A 8 4.44 -6.34 -9.80
N THR A 9 3.69 -7.32 -9.27
CA THR A 9 4.04 -7.92 -7.97
C THR A 9 4.45 -9.39 -8.02
N GLN A 10 4.04 -10.14 -9.05
CA GLN A 10 4.26 -11.60 -9.10
C GLN A 10 5.21 -12.04 -10.23
N ALA A 11 5.27 -11.31 -11.35
CA ALA A 11 5.83 -11.87 -12.59
C ALA A 11 7.23 -11.40 -12.97
N GLN A 12 7.77 -10.32 -12.37
CA GLN A 12 8.93 -9.62 -12.97
C GLN A 12 10.14 -9.37 -12.06
N HIS A 13 10.08 -9.68 -10.76
CA HIS A 13 11.12 -9.23 -9.84
C HIS A 13 12.03 -10.35 -9.34
N ALA A 14 13.33 -10.19 -9.56
CA ALA A 14 14.37 -10.97 -8.90
C ALA A 14 14.32 -10.75 -7.36
N ASN A 15 14.86 -11.69 -6.59
CA ASN A 15 14.94 -11.53 -5.12
C ASN A 15 15.63 -10.20 -4.74
N GLY A 16 15.06 -9.48 -3.77
CA GLY A 16 15.64 -8.25 -3.20
C GLY A 16 15.38 -6.96 -3.99
N GLN A 17 14.51 -6.99 -4.99
CA GLN A 17 14.10 -5.78 -5.72
C GLN A 17 13.16 -4.91 -4.88
N ILE A 18 13.26 -3.59 -5.07
CA ILE A 18 12.40 -2.58 -4.45
C ILE A 18 11.70 -1.82 -5.58
N GLU A 19 10.38 -1.71 -5.50
CA GLU A 19 9.55 -0.92 -6.40
C GLU A 19 8.86 0.20 -5.63
N VAL A 20 8.81 1.40 -6.23
CA VAL A 20 8.07 2.53 -5.69
C VAL A 20 6.92 2.85 -6.63
N VAL A 21 5.71 2.70 -6.13
CA VAL A 21 4.48 3.04 -6.85
C VAL A 21 3.89 4.32 -6.25
N VAL A 22 3.66 5.32 -7.09
CA VAL A 22 2.96 6.55 -6.70
C VAL A 22 1.53 6.50 -7.24
N THR A 23 0.55 6.51 -6.33
CA THR A 23 -0.87 6.39 -6.66
C THR A 23 -1.75 7.11 -5.63
N SER A 24 -3.07 7.00 -5.76
CA SER A 24 -4.04 7.64 -4.87
C SER A 24 -4.40 6.77 -3.65
N ALA A 25 -4.97 7.41 -2.61
CA ALA A 25 -5.42 6.75 -1.39
C ALA A 25 -6.43 5.61 -1.65
N GLY A 26 -7.28 5.73 -2.68
CA GLY A 26 -8.25 4.69 -3.02
C GLY A 26 -7.60 3.39 -3.52
N SER A 27 -6.60 3.50 -4.38
CA SER A 27 -5.84 2.34 -4.86
C SER A 27 -5.08 1.66 -3.72
N ILE A 28 -4.48 2.46 -2.83
CA ILE A 28 -3.75 1.95 -1.65
C ILE A 28 -4.71 1.23 -0.69
N ALA A 29 -5.86 1.84 -0.39
CA ALA A 29 -6.86 1.24 0.50
C ALA A 29 -7.36 -0.13 -0.03
N ALA A 30 -7.63 -0.21 -1.33
CA ALA A 30 -8.08 -1.45 -1.94
C ALA A 30 -6.96 -2.51 -2.01
N LEU A 31 -5.69 -2.11 -2.22
CA LEU A 31 -4.53 -3.00 -2.08
C LEU A 31 -4.45 -3.57 -0.65
N VAL A 32 -4.58 -2.72 0.38
CA VAL A 32 -4.52 -3.15 1.78
C VAL A 32 -5.66 -4.12 2.10
N CYS A 33 -6.89 -3.86 1.61
CA CYS A 33 -7.99 -4.81 1.76
C CYS A 33 -7.63 -6.19 1.17
N GLU A 34 -7.10 -6.22 -0.05
CA GLU A 34 -6.71 -7.47 -0.72
C GLU A 34 -5.61 -8.21 0.07
N VAL A 35 -4.54 -7.51 0.46
CA VAL A 35 -3.38 -8.11 1.16
C VAL A 35 -3.78 -8.64 2.54
N MET A 36 -4.67 -7.93 3.24
CA MET A 36 -5.11 -8.30 4.59
C MET A 36 -6.34 -9.22 4.59
N GLY A 37 -6.91 -9.55 3.43
CA GLY A 37 -8.14 -10.34 3.33
C GLY A 37 -9.37 -9.67 3.95
N LEU A 38 -9.43 -8.34 3.91
CA LEU A 38 -10.55 -7.57 4.45
C LEU A 38 -11.74 -7.56 3.47
N PRO A 39 -12.98 -7.44 3.98
CA PRO A 39 -14.14 -7.23 3.11
C PRO A 39 -13.97 -5.98 2.24
N ASP A 40 -14.46 -6.03 1.00
CA ASP A 40 -14.38 -4.89 0.07
C ASP A 40 -14.90 -3.60 0.72
N ALA A 41 -16.03 -3.66 1.44
CA ALA A 41 -16.63 -2.52 2.13
C ALA A 41 -15.69 -1.79 3.13
N SER A 42 -14.60 -2.42 3.58
CA SER A 42 -13.61 -1.80 4.48
C SER A 42 -12.74 -0.75 3.78
N TRP A 43 -12.70 -0.71 2.44
CA TRP A 43 -11.83 0.19 1.67
C TRP A 43 -12.04 1.67 2.05
N TYR A 44 -13.29 2.06 2.30
CA TYR A 44 -13.63 3.46 2.58
C TYR A 44 -13.08 3.93 3.93
N SER A 45 -13.13 3.07 4.95
CA SER A 45 -12.57 3.34 6.27
C SER A 45 -11.05 3.51 6.20
N LEU A 46 -10.37 2.70 5.39
CA LEU A 46 -8.93 2.83 5.14
C LEU A 46 -8.60 4.10 4.35
N LEU A 47 -9.32 4.37 3.26
CA LEU A 47 -9.09 5.54 2.42
C LEU A 47 -9.11 6.83 3.24
N ARG A 48 -10.07 6.94 4.15
CA ARG A 48 -10.28 8.18 4.92
C ARG A 48 -9.10 8.53 5.81
N VAL A 49 -8.31 7.54 6.23
CA VAL A 49 -7.18 7.75 7.15
C VAL A 49 -5.84 7.93 6.45
N ILE A 50 -5.74 7.67 5.16
CA ILE A 50 -4.48 7.77 4.40
C ILE A 50 -4.09 9.24 4.27
N ARG A 51 -2.85 9.53 4.65
CA ARG A 51 -2.28 10.87 4.69
C ARG A 51 -1.54 11.18 3.40
N ASN A 52 -1.45 12.46 3.07
CA ASN A 52 -0.68 12.91 1.92
C ASN A 52 0.80 12.55 2.09
N ALA A 53 1.41 12.09 0.99
CA ALA A 53 2.80 11.64 0.95
C ALA A 53 3.13 10.54 1.97
N SER A 54 2.14 9.80 2.46
CA SER A 54 2.41 8.61 3.28
C SER A 54 2.94 7.46 2.42
N LEU A 55 3.74 6.60 3.06
CA LEU A 55 4.25 5.36 2.47
C LEU A 55 3.46 4.17 3.05
N THR A 56 3.11 3.25 2.18
CA THR A 56 2.55 1.94 2.55
C THR A 56 3.45 0.89 1.93
N GLU A 57 3.96 -0.02 2.75
CA GLU A 57 4.97 -1.01 2.35
C GLU A 57 4.36 -2.40 2.39
N VAL A 58 4.58 -3.15 1.31
CA VAL A 58 4.19 -4.55 1.19
C VAL A 58 5.42 -5.39 0.82
N LEU A 59 5.49 -6.60 1.36
CA LEU A 59 6.57 -7.54 1.10
C LEU A 59 6.05 -8.71 0.30
N TYR A 60 6.66 -8.97 -0.84
CA TYR A 60 6.44 -10.17 -1.64
C TYR A 60 7.51 -11.22 -1.32
N SER A 61 7.09 -12.41 -0.92
CA SER A 61 8.01 -13.51 -0.65
C SER A 61 7.36 -14.86 -0.93
N LYS A 62 8.01 -15.69 -1.77
CA LYS A 62 7.57 -17.06 -2.09
C LYS A 62 6.09 -17.13 -2.53
N GLY A 63 5.67 -16.19 -3.39
CA GLY A 63 4.31 -16.11 -3.92
C GLY A 63 3.26 -15.57 -2.94
N LYS A 64 3.66 -15.17 -1.73
CA LYS A 64 2.79 -14.51 -0.74
C LYS A 64 3.08 -13.02 -0.69
N VAL A 65 2.07 -12.25 -0.30
CA VAL A 65 2.16 -10.83 0.00
C VAL A 65 1.79 -10.59 1.46
N SER A 66 2.55 -9.72 2.12
CA SER A 66 2.29 -9.28 3.49
C SER A 66 2.36 -7.76 3.57
N LEU A 67 1.51 -7.16 4.40
CA LEU A 67 1.60 -5.75 4.74
C LEU A 67 2.73 -5.55 5.77
N LEU A 68 3.73 -4.73 5.45
CA LEU A 68 4.84 -4.41 6.35
C LEU A 68 4.55 -3.15 7.15
N SER A 69 4.06 -2.09 6.49
CA SER A 69 3.68 -0.84 7.13
C SER A 69 2.53 -0.19 6.36
N PHE A 70 1.72 0.62 7.05
CA PHE A 70 0.60 1.32 6.46
C PHE A 70 0.61 2.78 6.89
N ASN A 71 0.42 3.69 5.93
CA ASN A 71 0.21 5.11 6.17
C ASN A 71 1.36 5.78 6.97
N GLY A 72 2.59 5.33 6.72
CA GLY A 72 3.81 5.80 7.38
C GLY A 72 4.25 7.17 6.88
N VAL A 73 4.59 8.07 7.80
CA VAL A 73 4.98 9.46 7.52
C VAL A 73 6.22 9.88 8.30
N SER A 74 7.00 8.91 8.79
CA SER A 74 8.20 9.16 9.61
C SER A 74 9.29 9.96 8.89
N HIS A 75 9.27 9.99 7.56
CA HIS A 75 10.16 10.79 6.74
C HIS A 75 9.73 12.27 6.63
N LEU A 76 8.49 12.59 6.98
CA LEU A 76 7.98 13.95 6.94
C LEU A 76 8.26 14.66 8.28
N PRO A 77 8.69 15.94 8.26
CA PRO A 77 8.71 16.74 9.46
C PRO A 77 7.27 16.95 9.97
N PRO A 78 7.05 17.10 11.29
CA PRO A 78 5.71 17.17 11.88
C PRO A 78 4.78 18.22 11.26
N GLN A 79 5.34 19.34 10.77
CA GLN A 79 4.58 20.45 10.19
C GLN A 79 4.02 20.16 8.80
N LEU A 80 4.58 19.19 8.08
CA LEU A 80 4.08 18.76 6.76
C LEU A 80 3.09 17.60 6.87
N ASN A 81 2.85 17.14 8.09
CA ASN A 81 1.97 16.02 8.30
C ASN A 81 0.52 16.51 8.19
N THR A 82 -0.20 16.01 7.19
CA THR A 82 -1.63 16.32 7.07
C THR A 82 -2.35 15.78 8.31
N SER A 83 -2.92 16.68 9.09
CA SER A 83 -3.83 16.35 10.19
C SER A 83 -5.17 15.95 9.58
N MET A 84 -5.74 14.85 10.07
CA MET A 84 -7.17 14.59 9.87
C MET A 84 -8.00 15.43 10.82
#